data_AF-A0A0M0HPR5-F1
#
_entry.id   AF-A0A0M0HPR5-F1
#
_cell.length_a   1.000
_cell.length_b   1.000
_cell.length_c   1.000
_cell.angle_alpha   90.00
_cell.angle_beta   90.00
_cell.angle_gamma   90.00
#
_symmetry.space_group_name_H-M   'P 1'
#
loop_
_entity.id
_entity.type
_entity.pdbx_description
1 polymer ?
#
loop_
_entity_poly.entity_id
_entity_poly.type
_entity_poly.pdbx_seq_one_letter_code
_entity_poly.pdbx_strand_id
1 'polypeptide(L)'
;MKFKSILVMTILSTSVFANETDFLMSNAEVREEIRELKREIYYLKQRVSELEGKSRPSSTKKWGCYLDYVTAGGVYGTGNTQAEAKGKVLEKCNDKGGVCFEMSVECNKS
;
A
#
# COMPACT_ATOMS: atom_id res chain seq x y z
N MET A 1 41.69 -46.58 18.98
CA MET A 1 41.24 -45.18 18.77
C MET A 1 40.31 -45.04 17.55
N LYS A 2 39.27 -45.87 17.41
CA LYS A 2 38.35 -45.82 16.24
C LYS A 2 36.92 -45.34 16.58
N PHE A 3 36.56 -45.31 17.87
CA PHE A 3 35.24 -44.86 18.33
C PHE A 3 35.10 -43.34 18.47
N LYS A 4 36.22 -42.59 18.57
CA LYS A 4 36.18 -41.12 18.72
C LYS A 4 35.79 -40.37 17.44
N SER A 5 36.07 -40.92 16.25
CA SER A 5 35.72 -40.26 14.98
C SER A 5 34.23 -40.37 14.61
N ILE A 6 33.52 -41.37 15.12
CA ILE A 6 32.10 -41.59 14.80
C ILE A 6 31.23 -40.54 15.51
N LEU A 7 31.62 -40.12 16.72
CA LEU A 7 30.84 -39.19 17.55
C LEU A 7 30.88 -37.74 17.03
N VAL A 8 31.88 -37.36 16.24
CA VAL A 8 31.99 -35.99 15.68
C VAL A 8 31.14 -35.83 14.42
N MET A 9 30.93 -36.90 13.64
CA MET A 9 30.12 -36.86 12.43
C MET A 9 28.62 -36.77 12.70
N THR A 10 28.13 -37.27 13.84
CA THR A 10 26.70 -37.19 14.18
C THR A 10 26.26 -35.82 14.67
N ILE A 11 27.18 -34.97 15.16
CA ILE A 11 26.83 -33.64 15.70
C ILE A 11 26.65 -32.61 14.57
N LEU A 12 27.33 -32.80 13.42
CA LEU A 12 27.28 -31.88 12.28
C LEU A 12 26.03 -32.01 11.40
N SER A 13 25.20 -33.03 11.59
CA SER A 13 23.99 -33.25 10.77
C SER A 13 22.73 -32.54 11.30
N THR A 14 22.79 -31.92 12.48
CA THR A 14 21.60 -31.30 13.12
C THR A 14 21.38 -29.83 12.74
N SER A 15 22.35 -29.18 12.11
CA SER A 15 22.28 -27.74 11.78
C SER A 15 21.56 -27.41 10.47
N VAL A 16 21.04 -28.41 9.73
CA VAL A 16 20.35 -28.17 8.45
C VAL A 16 18.85 -27.85 8.62
N PHE A 17 18.23 -28.26 9.73
CA PHE A 17 16.78 -28.14 9.92
C PHE A 17 16.28 -26.82 10.53
N ALA A 18 17.17 -25.93 10.96
CA ALA A 18 16.78 -24.66 11.60
C ALA A 18 16.48 -23.52 10.60
N ASN A 19 17.09 -23.56 9.39
CA ASN A 19 16.96 -22.48 8.41
C ASN A 19 15.64 -22.55 7.60
N GLU A 20 15.10 -23.75 7.38
CA GLU A 20 13.83 -23.90 6.63
C GLU A 20 12.60 -23.51 7.46
N THR A 21 12.62 -23.71 8.77
CA THR A 21 11.49 -23.37 9.65
C THR A 21 11.26 -21.86 9.72
N ASP A 22 12.33 -21.07 9.80
CA ASP A 22 12.23 -19.61 9.85
C ASP A 22 11.74 -19.02 8.51
N PHE A 23 12.17 -19.59 7.39
CA PHE A 23 11.70 -19.19 6.05
C PHE A 23 10.21 -19.53 5.82
N LEU A 24 9.77 -20.71 6.27
CA LEU A 24 8.36 -21.12 6.17
C LEU A 24 7.45 -20.28 7.08
N MET A 25 7.92 -19.92 8.27
CA MET A 25 7.18 -19.07 9.22
C MET A 25 7.00 -17.64 8.66
N SER A 26 8.06 -17.07 8.06
CA SER A 26 7.98 -15.78 7.35
C SER A 26 7.03 -15.84 6.14
N ASN A 27 7.02 -16.95 5.39
CA ASN A 27 6.08 -17.10 4.26
C ASN A 27 4.61 -17.19 4.74
N ALA A 28 4.36 -17.84 5.88
CA ALA A 28 3.03 -17.93 6.47
C ALA A 28 2.52 -16.56 6.95
N GLU A 29 3.39 -15.77 7.59
CA GLU A 29 3.11 -14.41 8.04
C GLU A 29 2.79 -13.48 6.87
N VAL A 30 3.63 -13.46 5.84
CA VAL A 30 3.40 -12.66 4.61
C VAL A 30 2.10 -13.05 3.91
N ARG A 31 1.75 -14.35 3.91
CA ARG A 31 0.46 -14.81 3.33
C ARG A 31 -0.74 -14.29 4.12
N GLU A 32 -0.63 -14.19 5.44
CA GLU A 32 -1.71 -13.67 6.28
C GLU A 32 -1.87 -12.16 6.09
N GLU A 33 -0.76 -11.41 6.01
CA GLU A 33 -0.78 -9.98 5.68
C GLU A 33 -1.44 -9.74 4.30
N ILE A 34 -1.07 -10.51 3.28
CA ILE A 34 -1.71 -10.43 1.95
C ILE A 34 -3.22 -10.71 2.05
N ARG A 35 -3.63 -11.65 2.90
CA ARG A 35 -5.03 -12.01 3.09
C ARG A 35 -5.81 -10.91 3.82
N GLU A 36 -5.19 -10.25 4.78
CA GLU A 36 -5.74 -9.10 5.49
C GLU A 36 -5.90 -7.90 4.56
N LEU A 37 -4.83 -7.54 3.85
CA LEU A 37 -4.85 -6.45 2.86
C LEU A 37 -5.91 -6.65 1.77
N LYS A 38 -6.08 -7.90 1.28
CA LYS A 38 -7.15 -8.22 0.32
C LYS A 38 -8.55 -8.01 0.90
N ARG A 39 -8.77 -8.33 2.19
CA ARG A 39 -10.04 -8.08 2.88
C ARG A 39 -10.31 -6.60 3.03
N GLU A 40 -9.31 -5.82 3.43
CA GLU A 40 -9.43 -4.36 3.54
C GLU A 40 -9.74 -3.71 2.19
N ILE A 41 -9.04 -4.11 1.13
CA ILE A 41 -9.32 -3.62 -0.24
C ILE A 41 -10.76 -3.93 -0.64
N TYR A 42 -11.27 -5.13 -0.35
CA TYR A 42 -12.64 -5.48 -0.66
C TYR A 42 -13.65 -4.60 0.09
N TYR A 43 -13.43 -4.39 1.38
CA TYR A 43 -14.27 -3.52 2.21
C TYR A 43 -14.24 -2.06 1.73
N LEU A 44 -13.07 -1.55 1.40
CA LEU A 44 -12.91 -0.20 0.86
C LEU A 44 -13.61 -0.05 -0.49
N LYS A 45 -13.49 -1.04 -1.40
CA LYS A 45 -14.21 -1.06 -2.68
C LYS A 45 -15.72 -1.01 -2.48
N GLN A 46 -16.24 -1.78 -1.52
CA GLN A 46 -17.66 -1.77 -1.19
C GLN A 46 -18.10 -0.38 -0.68
N ARG A 47 -17.35 0.21 0.25
CA ARG A 47 -17.65 1.56 0.77
C ARG A 47 -17.58 2.63 -0.31
N VAL A 48 -16.60 2.56 -1.20
CA VAL A 48 -16.49 3.49 -2.34
C VAL A 48 -17.71 3.34 -3.25
N SER A 49 -18.09 2.12 -3.62
CA SER A 49 -19.29 1.86 -4.44
C SER A 49 -20.57 2.40 -3.78
N GLU A 50 -20.73 2.23 -2.47
CA GLU A 50 -21.86 2.77 -1.72
C GLU A 50 -21.85 4.31 -1.65
N LEU A 51 -20.68 4.94 -1.51
CA LEU A 51 -20.53 6.39 -1.51
C LEU A 51 -20.77 6.98 -2.91
N GLU A 52 -20.28 6.32 -3.95
CA GLU A 52 -20.49 6.68 -5.35
C GLU A 52 -21.96 6.54 -5.74
N GLY A 53 -22.63 5.44 -5.35
CA GLY A 53 -24.06 5.22 -5.61
C GLY A 53 -25.01 6.14 -4.84
N LYS A 54 -24.58 6.67 -3.68
CA LYS A 54 -25.33 7.68 -2.91
C LYS A 54 -25.07 9.11 -3.41
N SER A 55 -23.98 9.33 -4.13
CA SER A 55 -23.77 10.58 -4.88
C SER A 55 -24.58 10.51 -6.17
N ARG A 56 -25.62 11.36 -6.28
CA ARG A 56 -26.44 11.52 -7.50
C ARG A 56 -25.60 11.39 -8.79
N PRO A 57 -26.15 10.84 -9.89
CA PRO A 57 -25.50 10.87 -11.18
C PRO A 57 -25.45 12.32 -11.68
N SER A 58 -24.44 13.07 -11.25
CA SER A 58 -24.04 14.30 -11.88
C SER A 58 -23.23 13.86 -13.08
N SER A 59 -23.85 13.83 -14.26
CA SER A 59 -23.19 13.58 -15.56
C SER A 59 -22.13 14.62 -15.91
N THR A 60 -21.83 15.54 -15.01
CA THR A 60 -20.72 16.47 -15.06
C THR A 60 -19.44 15.67 -14.82
N LYS A 61 -18.69 15.44 -15.90
CA LYS A 61 -17.34 14.86 -15.85
C LYS A 61 -16.53 15.54 -14.73
N LYS A 62 -16.16 14.79 -13.70
CA LYS A 62 -15.38 15.29 -12.57
C LYS A 62 -13.89 15.10 -12.85
N TRP A 63 -13.10 16.03 -12.35
CA TRP A 63 -11.65 15.90 -12.32
C TRP A 63 -11.22 15.29 -11.00
N GLY A 64 -10.32 14.33 -11.05
CA GLY A 64 -9.56 13.83 -9.91
C GLY A 64 -8.09 14.14 -10.13
N CYS A 65 -7.43 14.69 -9.12
CA CYS A 65 -6.01 14.97 -9.15
C CYS A 65 -5.32 14.33 -7.94
N TYR A 66 -4.08 13.88 -8.13
CA TYR A 66 -3.26 13.19 -7.15
C TYR A 66 -1.86 13.81 -7.12
N LEU A 67 -1.27 13.88 -5.94
CA LEU A 67 0.13 14.22 -5.73
C LEU A 67 0.69 13.28 -4.68
N ASP A 68 1.84 12.71 -4.97
CA ASP A 68 2.63 11.95 -4.00
C ASP A 68 3.89 12.73 -3.68
N TYR A 69 4.07 13.07 -2.42
CA TYR A 69 5.26 13.78 -1.97
C TYR A 69 5.76 13.19 -0.66
N VAL A 70 7.07 13.02 -0.53
CA VAL A 70 7.70 12.28 0.58
C VAL A 70 7.25 12.78 1.95
N THR A 71 7.09 14.10 2.14
CA THR A 71 6.70 14.67 3.44
C THR A 71 5.19 14.76 3.64
N ALA A 72 4.38 14.84 2.57
CA ALA A 72 2.92 14.92 2.67
C ALA A 72 2.23 13.54 2.49
N GLY A 73 2.98 12.52 2.07
CA GLY A 73 2.44 11.29 1.50
C GLY A 73 1.51 11.53 0.30
N GLY A 74 0.78 10.50 -0.09
CA GLY A 74 -0.26 10.62 -1.11
C GLY A 74 -1.39 11.55 -0.69
N VAL A 75 -1.72 12.52 -1.54
CA VAL A 75 -2.85 13.44 -1.39
C VAL A 75 -3.70 13.43 -2.66
N TYR A 76 -5.02 13.51 -2.47
CA TYR A 76 -5.99 13.44 -3.56
C TYR A 76 -7.09 14.51 -3.42
N GLY A 77 -7.53 15.04 -4.54
CA GLY A 77 -8.56 16.07 -4.62
C GLY A 77 -9.46 15.90 -5.85
N THR A 78 -10.73 16.30 -5.71
CA THR A 78 -11.72 16.24 -6.78
C THR A 78 -12.40 17.58 -6.99
N GLY A 79 -12.82 17.85 -8.23
CA GLY A 79 -13.47 19.10 -8.58
C GLY A 79 -14.27 19.01 -9.87
N ASN A 80 -15.09 20.01 -10.12
CA ASN A 80 -15.80 20.18 -11.39
C ASN A 80 -14.86 20.65 -12.50
N THR A 81 -13.73 21.27 -12.14
CA THR A 81 -12.67 21.68 -13.05
C THR A 81 -11.33 21.09 -12.63
N GLN A 82 -10.38 20.98 -13.57
CA GLN A 82 -9.02 20.53 -13.27
C GLN A 82 -8.35 21.47 -12.26
N ALA A 83 -8.55 22.79 -12.40
CA ALA A 83 -7.99 23.79 -11.51
C ALA A 83 -8.51 23.64 -10.08
N GLU A 84 -9.81 23.38 -9.90
CA GLU A 84 -10.40 23.12 -8.59
C GLU A 84 -9.82 21.86 -7.95
N ALA A 85 -9.74 20.77 -8.72
CA ALA A 85 -9.17 19.51 -8.23
C ALA A 85 -7.69 19.67 -7.84
N LYS A 86 -6.89 20.36 -8.66
CA LYS A 86 -5.49 20.69 -8.37
C LYS A 86 -5.34 21.57 -7.14
N GLY A 87 -6.14 22.63 -7.03
CA GLY A 87 -6.10 23.56 -5.89
C GLY A 87 -6.29 22.81 -4.56
N LYS A 88 -7.27 21.90 -4.51
CA LYS A 88 -7.53 21.06 -3.32
C LYS A 88 -6.39 20.09 -3.00
N VAL A 89 -5.68 19.58 -4.02
CA VAL A 89 -4.50 18.73 -3.79
C VAL A 89 -3.36 19.53 -3.17
N LEU A 90 -3.09 20.72 -3.71
CA LEU A 90 -2.02 21.60 -3.23
C LEU A 90 -2.31 22.13 -1.82
N GLU A 91 -3.56 22.50 -1.55
CA GLU A 91 -4.03 22.88 -0.20
C GLU A 91 -3.74 21.75 0.81
N LYS A 92 -4.24 20.53 0.53
CA LYS A 92 -4.01 19.37 1.41
C LYS A 92 -2.53 19.01 1.56
N CYS A 93 -1.73 19.20 0.53
CA CYS A 93 -0.30 18.95 0.58
C CYS A 93 0.39 19.97 1.49
N ASN A 94 0.04 21.26 1.38
CA ASN A 94 0.57 22.32 2.24
C ASN A 94 0.16 22.13 3.70
N ASP A 95 -1.08 21.72 3.95
CA ASP A 95 -1.58 21.43 5.31
C ASP A 95 -0.78 20.32 6.01
N LYS A 96 -0.23 19.39 5.23
CA LYS A 96 0.64 18.31 5.71
C LYS A 96 2.11 18.71 5.82
N GLY A 97 2.47 19.97 5.56
CA GLY A 97 3.86 20.45 5.57
C GLY A 97 4.68 19.96 4.36
N GLY A 98 4.00 19.63 3.25
CA GLY A 98 4.63 19.29 1.97
C GLY A 98 5.29 20.49 1.29
N VAL A 99 6.31 20.23 0.46
CA VAL A 99 6.73 21.20 -0.56
C VAL A 99 6.00 20.84 -1.85
N CYS A 100 4.93 21.55 -2.13
CA CYS A 100 3.93 21.13 -3.11
C CYS A 100 4.11 21.91 -4.41
N PHE A 101 4.45 21.20 -5.49
CA PHE A 101 4.60 21.79 -6.82
C PHE A 101 3.44 21.36 -7.71
N GLU A 102 2.78 22.33 -8.35
CA GLU A 102 1.65 22.05 -9.25
C GLU A 102 2.05 21.12 -10.42
N MET A 103 3.27 21.23 -10.92
CA MET A 103 3.80 20.38 -11.99
C MET A 103 3.89 18.89 -11.63
N SER A 104 3.92 18.57 -10.34
CA SER A 104 3.96 17.20 -9.84
C SER A 104 2.55 16.61 -9.61
N VAL A 105 1.49 17.40 -9.86
CA VAL A 105 0.11 16.95 -9.68
C VAL A 105 -0.38 16.26 -10.95
N GLU A 106 -0.71 14.98 -10.84
CA GLU A 106 -1.31 14.19 -11.91
C GLU A 106 -2.83 14.31 -11.87
N CYS A 107 -3.48 14.49 -13.02
CA CYS A 107 -4.93 14.67 -13.08
C CYS A 107 -5.56 13.77 -14.15
N ASN A 108 -6.71 13.19 -13.82
CA ASN A 108 -7.54 12.44 -14.74
C ASN A 108 -9.00 12.91 -14.66
N LYS A 109 -9.74 12.71 -15.77
CA LYS A 109 -11.14 13.08 -15.90
C LYS A 109 -12.00 11.82 -15.94
N SER A 110 -13.03 11.75 -15.08
CA SER A 110 -14.03 10.68 -15.09
C SER A 110 -15.02 10.83 -16.25
#